data_AF-A0A7C6HMC9-F1
#
_entry.id   AF-A0A7C6HMC9-F1
#
_cell.length_a   1.000
_cell.length_b   1.000
_cell.length_c   1.000
_cell.angle_alpha   90.00
_cell.angle_beta   90.00
_cell.angle_gamma   90.00
#
_symmetry.space_group_name_H-M   'P 1'
#
loop_
_entity.id
_entity.type
_entity.pdbx_description
1 polymer ?
#
loop_
_entity_poly.entity_id
_entity_poly.type
_entity_poly.pdbx_seq_one_letter_code
_entity_poly.pdbx_strand_id
1 'polypeptide(L)'
;IFTVGIFILLLIGILYWYFGTESGMSIRATGANINMAKAQGINTGFNVILGLMIANGLVALSGAVLTQYQGFADINMGRGAVVIGLAAVIIGEALFSWIFKNFALRLLGTVLGAVIYYIVIQTILWLRLDPNYLKLLTALVVAVFLAVPHWKSKLSNLTSRQKEVKDA
;
A
#
# COMPACT_ATOMS: atom_id res chain seq x y z
N ILE A 1 -11.20 -4.67 -18.39
CA ILE A 1 -9.88 -5.05 -17.82
C ILE A 1 -8.76 -4.22 -18.45
N PHE A 2 -8.58 -4.24 -19.78
CA PHE A 2 -7.54 -3.44 -20.47
C PHE A 2 -7.63 -1.93 -20.18
N THR A 3 -8.82 -1.32 -20.24
CA THR A 3 -9.02 0.12 -19.95
C THR A 3 -8.60 0.49 -18.52
N VAL A 4 -8.91 -0.36 -17.54
CA VAL A 4 -8.56 -0.13 -16.13
C VAL A 4 -7.05 -0.27 -15.92
N GLY A 5 -6.41 -1.24 -16.57
CA GLY A 5 -4.95 -1.41 -16.52
C GLY A 5 -4.20 -0.21 -17.10
N ILE A 6 -4.65 0.31 -18.25
CA ILE A 6 -4.06 1.52 -18.87
C ILE A 6 -4.25 2.74 -17.97
N PHE A 7 -5.43 2.88 -17.38
CA PHE A 7 -5.73 3.97 -16.45
C PHE A 7 -4.81 3.93 -15.22
N ILE A 8 -4.60 2.75 -14.63
CA ILE A 8 -3.68 2.57 -13.49
C ILE A 8 -2.25 2.94 -13.88
N LEU A 9 -1.76 2.49 -15.05
CA LEU A 9 -0.42 2.82 -15.52
C LEU A 9 -0.21 4.33 -15.75
N LEU A 10 -1.20 5.00 -16.34
CA LEU A 10 -1.19 6.46 -16.49
C LEU A 10 -1.14 7.17 -15.13
N LEU A 11 -1.96 6.72 -14.18
CA LEU A 11 -2.05 7.31 -12.85
C LEU A 11 -0.73 7.14 -12.08
N ILE A 12 -0.07 5.99 -12.20
CA ILE A 12 1.28 5.75 -11.67
C ILE A 12 2.30 6.68 -12.34
N GLY A 13 2.25 6.85 -13.66
CA GLY A 13 3.15 7.74 -14.39
C GLY A 13 3.02 9.20 -13.94
N ILE A 14 1.78 9.68 -13.76
CA ILE A 14 1.50 11.03 -13.26
C ILE A 14 2.00 11.20 -11.83
N LEU A 15 1.73 10.24 -10.93
CA LEU A 15 2.22 10.29 -9.56
C LEU A 15 3.75 10.26 -9.52
N TYR A 16 4.39 9.44 -10.34
CA TYR A 16 5.84 9.37 -10.42
C TYR A 16 6.45 10.72 -10.82
N TRP A 17 5.91 11.35 -11.87
CA TRP A 17 6.34 12.67 -12.30
C TRP A 17 6.12 13.71 -11.19
N TYR A 18 4.94 13.72 -10.57
CA TYR A 18 4.59 14.65 -9.51
C TYR A 18 5.50 14.51 -8.29
N PHE A 19 5.77 13.30 -7.82
CA PHE A 19 6.69 13.05 -6.69
C PHE A 19 8.16 13.36 -7.01
N GLY A 20 8.52 13.50 -8.29
CA GLY A 20 9.82 13.99 -8.75
C GLY A 20 9.97 15.51 -8.74
N THR A 21 8.87 16.27 -8.66
CA THR A 21 8.92 17.74 -8.59
C THR A 21 9.40 18.25 -7.23
N GLU A 22 9.81 19.52 -7.14
CA GLU A 22 10.22 20.18 -5.89
C GLU A 22 9.15 20.06 -4.79
N SER A 23 7.89 20.28 -5.15
CA SER A 23 6.75 20.10 -4.24
C SER A 23 6.62 18.64 -3.79
N GLY A 24 6.73 17.67 -4.72
CA GLY A 24 6.69 16.25 -4.40
C GLY A 24 7.82 15.76 -3.50
N MET A 25 9.04 16.26 -3.69
CA MET A 25 10.18 15.97 -2.80
C MET A 25 9.98 16.55 -1.40
N SER A 26 9.43 17.75 -1.31
CA SER A 26 9.14 18.39 -0.03
C SER A 26 8.07 17.63 0.78
N ILE A 27 7.08 17.03 0.12
CA ILE A 27 6.08 16.15 0.75
C ILE A 27 6.75 14.88 1.29
N ARG A 28 7.65 14.25 0.50
CA ARG A 28 8.39 13.05 0.93
C ARG A 28 9.32 13.34 2.11
N ALA A 29 10.00 14.49 2.11
CA ALA A 29 10.84 14.93 3.23
C ALA A 29 10.00 15.16 4.51
N THR A 30 8.82 15.78 4.35
CA THR A 30 7.87 16.00 5.46
C THR A 30 7.37 14.68 6.04
N GLY A 31 7.10 13.67 5.19
CA GLY A 31 6.66 12.34 5.62
C GLY A 31 7.75 11.51 6.31
N ALA A 32 9.03 11.71 5.97
CA ALA A 32 10.13 11.02 6.63
C ALA A 32 10.44 11.59 8.02
N ASN A 33 10.50 12.92 8.13
CA ASN A 33 10.70 13.58 9.42
C ASN A 33 10.21 15.04 9.38
N ILE A 34 9.11 15.30 10.08
CA ILE A 34 8.47 16.62 10.17
C ILE A 34 9.43 17.65 10.82
N ASN A 35 10.19 17.25 11.84
CA ASN A 35 11.09 18.15 12.55
C ASN A 35 12.28 18.55 11.68
N MET A 36 12.85 17.61 10.91
CA MET A 36 13.88 17.90 9.91
C MET A 36 13.37 18.81 8.81
N ALA A 37 12.18 18.53 8.26
CA ALA A 37 11.59 19.33 7.20
C ALA A 37 11.34 20.79 7.66
N LYS A 38 10.84 20.99 8.89
CA LYS A 38 10.68 22.33 9.48
C LYS A 38 12.01 23.05 9.65
N ALA A 39 13.06 22.35 10.10
CA ALA A 39 14.40 22.93 10.26
C ALA A 39 15.03 23.34 8.92
N GLN A 40 14.66 22.67 7.82
CA GLN A 40 15.10 22.99 6.45
C GLN A 40 14.25 24.07 5.76
N GLY A 41 13.39 24.78 6.49
CA GLY A 41 12.57 25.87 5.95
C GLY A 41 11.38 25.41 5.09
N ILE A 42 11.06 24.12 5.08
CA ILE A 42 9.91 23.58 4.33
C ILE A 42 8.63 23.83 5.13
N ASN A 43 7.60 24.40 4.46
CA ASN A 43 6.28 24.55 5.05
C ASN A 43 5.57 23.18 5.16
N THR A 44 5.84 22.49 6.26
CA THR A 44 5.23 21.17 6.56
C THR A 44 3.71 21.20 6.64
N GLY A 45 3.11 22.32 7.08
CA GLY A 45 1.65 22.44 7.16
C GLY A 45 1.00 22.39 5.78
N PHE A 46 1.51 23.17 4.84
CA PHE A 46 1.04 23.14 3.45
C PHE A 46 1.24 21.76 2.81
N ASN A 47 2.41 21.15 3.03
CA ASN A 47 2.72 19.83 2.47
C ASN A 47 1.82 18.71 2.98
N VAL A 48 1.43 18.74 4.26
CA VAL A 48 0.50 17.77 4.85
C VAL A 48 -0.90 17.93 4.23
N ILE A 49 -1.37 19.17 4.08
CA ILE A 49 -2.67 19.45 3.45
C ILE A 49 -2.65 19.00 1.98
N LEU A 50 -1.58 19.31 1.25
CA LEU A 50 -1.40 18.89 -0.14
C LEU A 50 -1.44 17.36 -0.27
N GLY A 51 -0.67 16.65 0.57
CA GLY A 51 -0.67 15.20 0.61
C GLY A 51 -2.06 14.61 0.90
N LEU A 52 -2.79 15.18 1.87
CA LEU A 52 -4.16 14.78 2.19
C LEU A 52 -5.13 15.03 1.03
N MET A 53 -5.03 16.17 0.34
CA MET A 53 -5.87 16.48 -0.82
C MET A 53 -5.65 15.47 -1.95
N ILE A 54 -4.39 15.13 -2.27
CA ILE A 54 -4.08 14.13 -3.30
C ILE A 54 -4.59 12.76 -2.89
N ALA A 55 -4.34 12.33 -1.65
CA ALA A 55 -4.78 11.03 -1.16
C ALA A 55 -6.31 10.89 -1.22
N ASN A 56 -7.04 11.89 -0.72
CA ASN A 56 -8.50 11.88 -0.75
C ASN A 56 -9.05 11.97 -2.18
N GLY A 57 -8.42 12.74 -3.06
CA GLY A 57 -8.78 12.82 -4.48
C GLY A 57 -8.65 11.46 -5.19
N LEU A 58 -7.57 10.73 -4.92
CA LEU A 58 -7.36 9.38 -5.47
C LEU A 58 -8.36 8.37 -4.92
N VAL A 59 -8.68 8.44 -3.62
CA VAL A 59 -9.69 7.56 -3.00
C VAL A 59 -11.08 7.84 -3.59
N ALA A 60 -11.45 9.12 -3.73
CA ALA A 60 -12.72 9.51 -4.33
C ALA A 60 -12.82 9.05 -5.80
N LEU A 61 -11.75 9.23 -6.58
CA LEU A 61 -11.68 8.77 -7.97
C LEU A 61 -11.83 7.25 -8.06
N SER A 62 -11.12 6.50 -7.21
CA SER A 62 -11.24 5.04 -7.17
C SER A 62 -12.66 4.59 -6.80
N GLY A 63 -13.31 5.29 -5.87
CA GLY A 63 -14.70 5.03 -5.49
C GLY A 63 -15.68 5.29 -6.63
N ALA A 64 -15.53 6.41 -7.35
CA ALA A 64 -16.37 6.76 -8.49
C ALA A 64 -16.30 5.71 -9.62
N VAL A 65 -15.08 5.24 -9.94
CA VAL A 65 -14.87 4.18 -10.93
C VAL A 65 -15.51 2.86 -10.46
N LEU A 66 -15.41 2.52 -9.17
CA LEU A 66 -16.02 1.31 -8.60
C LEU A 66 -17.55 1.35 -8.68
N THR A 67 -18.17 2.46 -8.31
CA THR A 67 -19.64 2.62 -8.37
C THR A 67 -20.16 2.59 -9.80
N GLN A 68 -19.40 3.16 -10.75
CA GLN A 68 -19.75 3.08 -12.16
C GLN A 68 -19.63 1.65 -12.71
N TYR A 69 -18.66 0.87 -12.22
CA TYR A 69 -18.53 -0.54 -12.58
C TYR A 69 -19.63 -1.43 -11.99
N GLN A 70 -20.06 -1.15 -10.75
CA GLN A 70 -21.10 -1.96 -10.08
C GLN A 70 -22.53 -1.54 -10.43
N GLY A 71 -22.75 -0.31 -10.91
CA GLY A 71 -24.08 0.20 -11.29
C GLY A 71 -24.97 0.58 -10.11
N PHE A 72 -24.47 0.45 -8.87
CA PHE A 72 -25.14 0.88 -7.65
C PHE A 72 -24.11 1.39 -6.63
N ALA A 73 -24.57 2.18 -5.66
CA ALA A 73 -23.76 2.69 -4.57
C ALA A 73 -24.45 2.41 -3.24
N ASP A 74 -23.77 1.70 -2.34
CA ASP A 74 -24.24 1.37 -0.99
C ASP A 74 -23.17 1.78 0.03
N ILE A 75 -23.60 2.26 1.20
CA ILE A 75 -22.73 2.76 2.29
C ILE A 75 -21.76 1.67 2.77
N ASN A 76 -22.14 0.41 2.62
CA ASN A 76 -21.39 -0.74 3.04
C ASN A 76 -20.30 -1.16 2.05
N MET A 77 -20.32 -0.66 0.80
CA MET A 77 -19.34 -1.01 -0.24
C MET A 77 -17.91 -0.56 0.10
N GLY A 78 -17.78 0.54 0.82
CA GLY A 78 -16.47 1.06 1.26
C GLY A 78 -15.94 0.45 2.56
N ARG A 79 -16.74 -0.37 3.26
CA ARG A 79 -16.34 -0.91 4.58
C ARG A 79 -15.17 -1.88 4.41
N GLY A 80 -14.03 -1.52 5.02
CA GLY A 80 -12.81 -2.32 4.99
C GLY A 80 -11.81 -1.94 3.89
N ALA A 81 -12.14 -0.99 3.00
CA ALA A 81 -11.26 -0.60 1.89
C ALA A 81 -9.88 -0.11 2.37
N VAL A 82 -9.82 0.63 3.48
CA VAL A 82 -8.56 1.11 4.07
C VAL A 82 -7.68 -0.04 4.55
N VAL A 83 -8.27 -1.05 5.21
CA VAL A 83 -7.53 -2.22 5.71
C VAL A 83 -6.98 -3.05 4.55
N ILE A 84 -7.79 -3.25 3.51
CA ILE A 84 -7.40 -3.95 2.28
C ILE A 84 -6.24 -3.21 1.59
N GLY A 85 -6.33 -1.89 1.47
CA GLY A 85 -5.29 -1.06 0.88
C GLY A 85 -3.96 -1.12 1.65
N LEU A 86 -3.99 -0.99 2.97
CA LEU A 86 -2.79 -1.11 3.81
C LEU A 86 -2.18 -2.51 3.73
N ALA A 87 -3.00 -3.57 3.73
CA ALA A 87 -2.52 -4.94 3.57
C ALA A 87 -1.82 -5.14 2.22
N ALA A 88 -2.40 -4.64 1.13
CA ALA A 88 -1.81 -4.73 -0.21
C ALA A 88 -0.45 -4.01 -0.31
N VAL A 89 -0.33 -2.81 0.28
CA VAL A 89 0.95 -2.07 0.36
C VAL A 89 2.00 -2.86 1.13
N ILE A 90 1.64 -3.40 2.30
CA ILE A 90 2.55 -4.19 3.15
C ILE A 90 3.01 -5.46 2.44
N ILE A 91 2.10 -6.19 1.78
CA ILE A 91 2.44 -7.40 1.01
C ILE A 91 3.39 -7.05 -0.14
N GLY A 92 3.09 -5.97 -0.88
CA GLY A 92 3.94 -5.49 -1.97
C GLY A 92 5.34 -5.12 -1.50
N GLU A 93 5.45 -4.39 -0.39
CA GLU A 93 6.74 -4.02 0.19
C GLU A 93 7.49 -5.22 0.75
N ALA A 94 6.82 -6.14 1.44
CA ALA A 94 7.45 -7.31 2.05
C ALA A 94 8.03 -8.29 1.01
N LEU A 95 7.34 -8.47 -0.12
CA LEU A 95 7.81 -9.37 -1.19
C LEU A 95 8.95 -8.77 -2.00
N PHE A 96 8.93 -7.46 -2.23
CA PHE A 96 9.90 -6.80 -3.10
C PHE A 96 10.92 -5.91 -2.38
N SER A 97 10.97 -5.99 -1.05
CA SER A 97 11.89 -5.26 -0.16
C SER A 97 13.35 -5.35 -0.60
N TRP A 98 13.76 -6.46 -1.23
CA TRP A 98 15.15 -6.68 -1.65
C TRP A 98 15.50 -6.04 -3.01
N ILE A 99 14.53 -5.89 -3.92
CA ILE A 99 14.76 -5.48 -5.31
C ILE A 99 14.42 -3.99 -5.57
N PHE A 100 13.61 -3.36 -4.70
CA PHE A 100 13.06 -2.02 -4.93
C PHE A 100 13.59 -0.94 -3.97
N LYS A 101 14.84 -0.49 -4.19
CA LYS A 101 15.39 0.68 -3.47
C LYS A 101 14.86 2.02 -4.00
N ASN A 102 14.35 2.06 -5.23
CA ASN A 102 13.90 3.30 -5.87
C ASN A 102 12.41 3.58 -5.61
N PHE A 103 12.03 4.84 -5.35
CA PHE A 103 10.65 5.22 -5.04
C PHE A 103 9.63 4.79 -6.12
N ALA A 104 10.04 4.85 -7.39
CA ALA A 104 9.25 4.37 -8.54
C ALA A 104 8.87 2.89 -8.42
N LEU A 105 9.83 2.09 -7.97
CA LEU A 105 9.68 0.65 -7.84
C LEU A 105 8.83 0.27 -6.62
N ARG A 106 8.83 1.11 -5.57
CA ARG A 106 7.90 0.99 -4.43
C ARG A 106 6.44 1.23 -4.85
N LEU A 107 6.16 2.20 -5.72
CA LEU A 107 4.82 2.41 -6.28
C LEU A 107 4.34 1.18 -7.07
N LEU A 108 5.18 0.63 -7.94
CA LEU A 108 4.86 -0.59 -8.70
C LEU A 108 4.70 -1.80 -7.78
N GLY A 109 5.53 -1.92 -6.75
CA GLY A 109 5.42 -2.97 -5.73
C GLY A 109 4.07 -2.97 -5.02
N THR A 110 3.49 -1.80 -4.76
CA THR A 110 2.15 -1.67 -4.16
C THR A 110 1.06 -2.24 -5.08
N VAL A 111 1.16 -1.95 -6.38
CA VAL A 111 0.20 -2.43 -7.38
C VAL A 111 0.30 -3.95 -7.53
N LEU A 112 1.53 -4.49 -7.58
CA LEU A 112 1.76 -5.94 -7.59
C LEU A 112 1.26 -6.60 -6.30
N GLY A 113 1.46 -5.95 -5.14
CA GLY A 113 0.93 -6.41 -3.86
C GLY A 113 -0.60 -6.51 -3.85
N ALA A 114 -1.30 -5.55 -4.46
CA ALA A 114 -2.75 -5.60 -4.62
C ALA A 114 -3.19 -6.77 -5.52
N VAL A 115 -2.49 -7.03 -6.63
CA VAL A 115 -2.78 -8.19 -7.49
C VAL A 115 -2.60 -9.50 -6.74
N ILE A 116 -1.50 -9.63 -5.98
CA ILE A 116 -1.22 -10.83 -5.18
C ILE A 116 -2.29 -11.03 -4.11
N TYR A 117 -2.71 -9.97 -3.41
CA TYR A 117 -3.80 -10.02 -2.44
C TYR A 117 -5.08 -10.63 -3.04
N TYR A 118 -5.48 -10.18 -4.22
CA TYR A 118 -6.68 -10.72 -4.89
C TYR A 118 -6.48 -12.15 -5.42
N ILE A 119 -5.28 -12.55 -5.86
CA ILE A 119 -4.98 -13.95 -6.25
C ILE A 119 -5.11 -14.89 -5.05
N VAL A 120 -4.62 -14.48 -3.88
CA VAL A 120 -4.75 -15.25 -2.64
C VAL A 120 -6.23 -15.44 -2.27
N ILE A 121 -7.02 -14.36 -2.29
CA ILE A 121 -8.46 -14.44 -2.04
C ILE A 121 -9.17 -15.32 -3.06
N GLN A 122 -8.85 -15.20 -4.35
CA GLN A 122 -9.44 -16.01 -5.41
C GLN A 122 -9.19 -17.52 -5.19
N THR A 123 -7.95 -17.87 -4.78
CA THR A 123 -7.57 -19.26 -4.48
C THR A 123 -8.37 -19.83 -3.31
N ILE A 124 -8.68 -18.99 -2.34
CA ILE A 124 -9.49 -19.36 -1.18
C ILE A 124 -10.95 -19.56 -1.55
N LEU A 125 -11.50 -18.69 -2.42
CA LEU A 125 -12.87 -18.83 -2.91
C LEU A 125 -13.06 -20.14 -3.68
N TRP A 126 -12.02 -20.60 -4.38
CA TRP A 126 -12.01 -21.90 -5.05
C TRP A 126 -12.05 -23.10 -4.10
N LEU A 127 -11.64 -22.95 -2.83
CA LEU A 127 -11.78 -24.00 -1.81
C LEU A 127 -13.25 -24.24 -1.36
N ARG A 128 -14.23 -23.57 -1.97
CA ARG A 128 -15.68 -23.86 -1.86
C ARG A 128 -16.21 -23.84 -0.41
N LEU A 129 -15.75 -22.90 0.40
CA LEU A 129 -16.25 -22.66 1.76
C LEU A 129 -17.41 -21.65 1.75
N ASP A 130 -18.33 -21.81 2.68
CA ASP A 130 -19.59 -21.05 2.78
C ASP A 130 -19.39 -19.52 2.78
N PRO A 131 -20.18 -18.74 1.99
CA PRO A 131 -20.00 -17.30 1.83
C PRO A 131 -20.02 -16.46 3.12
N ASN A 132 -20.76 -16.91 4.12
CA ASN A 132 -20.89 -16.21 5.39
C ASN A 132 -19.60 -16.30 6.24
N TYR A 133 -18.82 -17.37 6.07
CA TYR A 133 -17.50 -17.53 6.69
C TYR A 133 -16.38 -16.89 5.86
N LEU A 134 -16.64 -16.46 4.62
CA LEU A 134 -15.61 -15.86 3.75
C LEU A 134 -15.04 -14.57 4.32
N LYS A 135 -15.82 -13.72 5.00
CA LYS A 135 -15.30 -12.50 5.65
C LYS A 135 -14.38 -12.82 6.83
N LEU A 136 -14.73 -13.85 7.62
CA LEU A 136 -13.90 -14.32 8.74
C LEU A 136 -12.60 -14.95 8.22
N LEU A 137 -12.72 -15.78 7.18
CA LEU A 137 -11.59 -16.52 6.63
C LEU A 137 -10.66 -15.62 5.81
N THR A 138 -11.19 -14.63 5.08
CA THR A 138 -10.36 -13.59 4.46
C THR A 138 -9.64 -12.77 5.51
N ALA A 139 -10.30 -12.34 6.59
CA ALA A 139 -9.62 -11.64 7.69
C ALA A 139 -8.52 -12.48 8.34
N LEU A 140 -8.77 -13.78 8.57
CA LEU A 140 -7.79 -14.70 9.16
C LEU A 140 -6.59 -14.95 8.24
N VAL A 141 -6.82 -15.13 6.94
CA VAL A 141 -5.73 -15.28 5.97
C VAL A 141 -4.94 -14.01 5.83
N VAL A 142 -5.59 -12.85 5.75
CA VAL A 142 -4.90 -11.57 5.72
C VAL A 142 -4.05 -11.41 6.98
N ALA A 143 -4.56 -11.80 8.15
CA ALA A 143 -3.80 -11.83 9.39
C ALA A 143 -2.59 -12.78 9.31
N VAL A 144 -2.73 -13.98 8.74
CA VAL A 144 -1.61 -14.92 8.54
C VAL A 144 -0.58 -14.37 7.55
N PHE A 145 -1.01 -13.83 6.40
CA PHE A 145 -0.12 -13.22 5.41
C PHE A 145 0.59 -11.97 5.92
N LEU A 146 0.01 -11.23 6.88
CA LEU A 146 0.68 -10.15 7.60
C LEU A 146 1.61 -10.67 8.71
N ALA A 147 1.28 -11.78 9.36
CA ALA A 147 2.09 -12.39 10.41
C ALA A 147 3.38 -13.02 9.87
N VAL A 148 3.33 -13.65 8.69
CA VAL A 148 4.49 -14.30 8.04
C VAL A 148 5.67 -13.34 7.81
N PRO A 149 5.53 -12.15 7.18
CA PRO A 149 6.62 -11.21 7.01
C PRO A 149 7.07 -10.59 8.35
N HIS A 150 6.16 -10.42 9.32
CA HIS A 150 6.51 -9.93 10.65
C HIS A 150 7.40 -10.93 11.41
N TRP A 151 7.10 -12.23 11.35
CA TRP A 151 7.95 -13.27 11.94
C TRP A 151 9.28 -13.42 11.23
N LYS A 152 9.33 -13.30 9.90
CA LYS A 152 10.58 -13.33 9.14
C LYS A 152 11.51 -12.15 9.50
N SER A 153 10.96 -10.95 9.68
CA SER A 153 11.70 -9.75 10.14
C SER A 153 12.23 -9.92 11.57
N LYS A 154 11.42 -10.48 12.48
CA LYS A 154 11.85 -10.74 13.86
C LYS A 154 12.98 -11.79 13.93
N LEU A 155 12.91 -12.82 13.09
CA LEU A 155 13.93 -13.86 13.03
C LEU A 155 15.25 -13.37 12.41
N SER A 156 15.19 -12.50 11.39
CA SER A 156 16.43 -11.91 10.83
C SER A 156 17.12 -10.98 11.83
N ASN A 157 16.37 -10.16 12.56
CA ASN A 157 16.92 -9.23 13.55
C ASN A 157 17.57 -9.93 14.75
N LEU A 158 17.08 -11.12 15.13
CA LEU A 158 17.69 -11.94 16.17
C LEU A 158 19.04 -12.53 15.70
N THR A 159 19.13 -12.95 14.44
CA THR A 159 20.39 -13.43 13.82
C THR A 159 21.42 -12.30 13.66
N SER A 160 20.99 -11.06 13.39
CA SER A 160 21.87 -9.89 13.33
C SER A 160 22.47 -9.54 14.70
N ARG A 161 21.65 -9.55 15.76
CA ARG A 161 22.12 -9.28 17.14
C ARG A 161 23.05 -10.36 17.69
N GLN A 162 22.90 -11.61 17.25
CA GLN A 162 23.82 -12.69 17.63
C GLN A 162 25.19 -12.58 16.95
N LYS A 163 25.30 -11.91 15.79
CA LYS A 163 26.60 -11.60 15.19
C LYS A 163 27.31 -10.47 15.93
N GLU A 164 26.61 -9.37 16.23
CA GLU A 164 27.18 -8.25 17.02
C GLU A 164 27.69 -8.66 18.41
N VAL A 165 27.02 -9.59 19.10
CA VAL A 165 27.44 -10.09 20.42
C VAL A 165 28.58 -11.13 20.34
N LYS A 166 28.79 -11.75 19.17
CA LYS A 166 29.88 -12.72 18.95
C LYS A 166 31.17 -12.06 18.45
N ASP A 167 31.05 -10.87 17.87
CA ASP A 167 32.15 -10.06 17.35
C ASP A 167 32.64 -8.97 18.35
N ALA A 168 32.09 -8.94 19.57
CA ALA A 168 32.46 -8.07 20.69
C ALA A 168 33.08 -8.86 21.85
#